data_AF-A0A528X8E9-F1
#
_entry.id   AF-A0A528X8E9-F1
#
_cell.length_a   1.000
_cell.length_b   1.000
_cell.length_c   1.000
_cell.angle_alpha   90.00
_cell.angle_beta   90.00
_cell.angle_gamma   90.00
#
_symmetry.space_group_name_H-M   'P 1'
#
loop_
_entity.id
_entity.type
_entity.pdbx_description
1 polymer ?
#
loop_
_entity_poly.entity_id
_entity_poly.type
_entity_poly.pdbx_seq_one_letter_code
_entity_poly.pdbx_strand_id
1 'polypeptide(L)' 'ACLRACQLFGVPLIGLRGISDGAADLRHVNDWTEYLHVIDEKLAGAIGFLEQAIESGAIRLA' A
#
# COMPACT_ATOMS: atom_id res chain seq x y z
N ALA A 1 -11.72 6.72 1.09
CA ALA A 1 -11.77 8.09 1.64
C ALA A 1 -10.62 8.97 1.13
N CYS A 2 -9.35 8.55 1.28
CA CYS A 2 -8.18 9.38 0.95
C CYS A 2 -8.17 9.96 -0.47
N LEU A 3 -8.55 9.18 -1.50
CA LEU A 3 -8.57 9.66 -2.89
C LEU A 3 -9.39 10.94 -3.07
N ARG A 4 -10.61 11.00 -2.52
CA ARG A 4 -11.46 12.18 -2.67
C ARG A 4 -10.87 13.42 -1.98
N ALA A 5 -10.19 13.23 -0.85
CA ALA A 5 -9.52 14.33 -0.16
C ALA A 5 -8.33 14.84 -0.99
N CYS A 6 -7.48 13.95 -1.49
CA CYS A 6 -6.37 14.28 -2.37
C CYS A 6 -6.84 15.04 -3.63
N GLN A 7 -7.93 14.60 -4.25
CA GLN A 7 -8.54 15.28 -5.40
C GLN A 7 -9.01 16.70 -5.07
N LEU A 8 -9.61 16.92 -3.89
CA LEU A 8 -10.09 18.24 -3.47
C LEU A 8 -8.95 19.27 -3.36
N PHE A 9 -7.76 18.82 -2.96
CA PHE A 9 -6.59 19.66 -2.76
C PHE A 9 -5.56 19.60 -3.89
N GLY A 10 -5.85 18.87 -4.97
CA GLY A 10 -4.90 18.71 -6.09
C GLY A 10 -3.60 18.00 -5.71
N VAL A 11 -3.65 17.10 -4.71
CA VAL A 11 -2.49 16.32 -4.27
C VAL A 11 -2.49 14.97 -4.97
N PRO A 12 -1.39 14.55 -5.63
CA PRO A 12 -1.30 13.22 -6.24
C PRO A 12 -1.30 12.12 -5.15
N LEU A 13 -1.94 10.98 -5.44
CA LEU A 13 -2.07 9.87 -4.49
C LEU A 13 -1.68 8.55 -5.17
N ILE A 14 -0.82 7.79 -4.50
CA ILE A 14 -0.53 6.38 -4.83
C ILE A 14 -0.98 5.52 -3.65
N GLY A 15 -1.75 4.46 -3.93
CA GLY A 15 -2.21 3.50 -2.94
C GLY A 15 -1.45 2.19 -3.04
N LEU A 16 -0.76 1.79 -1.97
CA LEU A 16 -0.17 0.46 -1.81
C LEU A 16 -1.00 -0.35 -0.80
N ARG A 17 -1.20 -1.64 -1.11
CA ARG A 17 -1.97 -2.57 -0.28
C ARG A 17 -1.31 -3.94 -0.29
N GLY A 18 -0.91 -4.42 0.89
CA GLY A 18 -0.67 -5.84 1.10
C GLY A 18 -1.99 -6.56 1.36
N ILE A 19 -2.03 -7.84 1.01
CA ILE A 19 -3.18 -8.71 1.26
C ILE A 19 -2.91 -9.50 2.55
N SER A 20 -3.66 -9.22 3.62
CA SER A 20 -3.56 -9.85 4.95
C SER A 20 -4.49 -11.03 5.15
N ASP A 21 -5.53 -11.13 4.33
CA ASP A 21 -6.63 -12.07 4.52
C ASP A 21 -7.45 -12.17 3.22
N GLY A 22 -8.42 -13.09 3.20
CA GLY A 22 -9.32 -13.30 2.05
C GLY A 22 -8.94 -14.44 1.11
N ALA A 23 -7.87 -15.19 1.39
CA ALA A 23 -7.57 -16.45 0.68
C ALA A 23 -8.49 -17.62 1.10
N ALA A 24 -9.04 -17.54 2.31
CA ALA A 24 -10.09 -18.40 2.83
C ALA A 24 -11.05 -17.55 3.67
N ASP A 25 -12.26 -18.04 3.92
CA ASP A 25 -13.20 -17.39 4.83
C ASP A 25 -12.53 -17.17 6.20
N LEU A 26 -12.73 -15.99 6.78
CA LEU A 26 -12.23 -15.64 8.11
C LEU A 26 -12.88 -16.57 9.13
N ARG A 27 -12.12 -17.56 9.62
CA ARG A 27 -12.59 -18.53 10.61
C ARG A 27 -12.48 -17.96 12.02
N HIS A 28 -11.50 -17.08 12.26
CA HIS A 28 -11.36 -16.30 13.48
C HIS A 28 -10.91 -14.86 13.21
N VAL A 29 -11.35 -13.94 14.08
CA VAL A 29 -11.02 -12.50 14.02
C VAL A 29 -9.52 -12.23 14.13
N ASN A 30 -8.68 -13.21 14.48
CA ASN A 30 -7.23 -13.03 14.61
C ASN A 30 -6.43 -13.47 13.36
N ASP A 31 -7.05 -14.14 12.39
CA ASP A 31 -6.35 -14.76 11.25
C ASP A 31 -5.63 -13.73 10.37
N TRP A 32 -6.12 -12.49 10.31
CA TRP A 32 -5.51 -11.40 9.53
C TRP A 32 -4.24 -10.82 10.17
N THR A 33 -4.06 -10.99 11.49
CA THR A 33 -2.89 -10.43 12.21
C THR A 33 -1.63 -11.24 11.99
N GLU A 34 -1.77 -12.53 11.68
CA GLU A 34 -0.67 -13.48 11.48
C GLU A 34 0.27 -13.01 10.36
N TYR A 35 -0.28 -12.42 9.30
CA TYR A 35 0.49 -12.00 8.12
C TYR A 35 0.96 -10.54 8.16
N LEU A 36 0.63 -9.77 9.20
CA LEU A 36 0.97 -8.35 9.23
C LEU A 36 2.48 -8.11 9.19
N HIS A 37 3.28 -8.95 9.86
CA HIS A 37 4.75 -8.82 9.83
C HIS A 37 5.34 -9.07 8.43
N VAL A 38 4.79 -10.04 7.68
CA VAL A 38 5.20 -10.30 6.29
C VAL A 38 4.79 -9.13 5.38
N ILE A 39 3.62 -8.57 5.61
CA ILE A 39 3.11 -7.44 4.82
C ILE A 39 3.92 -6.18 5.10
N ASP A 40 4.29 -5.94 6.35
CA ASP A 40 5.15 -4.83 6.75
C ASP A 40 6.48 -4.86 5.99
N GLU A 41 7.20 -5.98 6.03
CA GLU A 41 8.47 -6.16 5.33
C GLU A 41 8.33 -5.95 3.80
N LYS A 42 7.27 -6.53 3.21
CA LYS A 42 7.02 -6.38 1.76
C LYS A 42 6.62 -4.97 1.37
N LEU A 43 5.81 -4.29 2.21
CA LEU A 43 5.43 -2.90 1.97
C LEU A 43 6.62 -1.96 2.12
N ALA A 44 7.53 -2.21 3.06
CA ALA A 44 8.77 -1.46 3.17
C ALA A 44 9.60 -1.57 1.87
N GLY A 45 9.74 -2.78 1.32
CA GLY A 45 10.37 -2.99 0.00
C GLY A 45 9.65 -2.25 -1.13
N ALA A 46 8.32 -2.31 -1.17
CA ALA A 46 7.52 -1.59 -2.17
C ALA A 46 7.67 -0.07 -2.09
N ILE A 47 7.80 0.48 -0.88
CA ILE A 47 8.11 1.91 -0.67
C ILE A 47 9.48 2.25 -1.25
N GLY A 48 10.51 1.43 -0.99
CA GLY A 48 11.84 1.64 -1.57
C GLY A 48 11.85 1.63 -3.10
N PHE A 49 11.08 0.73 -3.73
CA PHE A 49 10.93 0.75 -5.19
C PHE A 49 10.18 1.99 -5.70
N LEU A 50 9.16 2.45 -4.96
CA LEU A 50 8.41 3.65 -5.32
C LEU A 50 9.30 4.90 -5.23
N GLU A 51 10.13 5.01 -4.19
CA GLU A 51 11.13 6.07 -4.03
C GLU A 51 12.08 6.10 -5.23
N GLN A 52 12.71 4.97 -5.57
CA GLN A 52 13.61 4.87 -6.73
C GLN A 52 12.91 5.23 -8.05
N ALA A 53 11.65 4.82 -8.23
CA ALA A 53 10.88 5.12 -9.43
C ALA A 53 10.57 6.62 -9.55
N ILE A 54 10.34 7.31 -8.43
CA ILE A 54 10.15 8.77 -8.40
C ILE A 54 11.48 9.48 -8.68
N GLU A 55 12.57 9.07 -8.03
CA GLU A 55 13.90 9.68 -8.19
C GLU A 55 14.43 9.53 -9.62
N SER A 56 14.26 8.37 -10.23
CA SER A 56 14.65 8.11 -11.61
C SER A 56 13.73 8.79 -12.64
N GLY A 57 12.59 9.32 -12.21
CA GLY A 57 11.57 9.90 -13.09
C GLY A 57 10.77 8.88 -13.90
N ALA A 58 10.90 7.58 -13.59
CA ALA A 58 10.08 6.51 -14.15
C ALA A 58 8.60 6.68 -13.76
N ILE A 59 8.35 7.19 -12.55
CA ILE A 59 7.05 7.69 -12.09
C ILE A 59 7.16 9.20 -11.93
N ARG A 60 6.26 9.94 -12.59
CA ARG A 60 6.10 11.38 -12.39
C ARG A 60 4.77 11.63 -11.72
N LEU A 61 4.80 12.32 -10.58
CA LEU A 61 3.61 12.80 -9.90
C LEU A 61 3.24 14.14 -10.54
N ALA A 62 2.06 14.19 -11.15
CA ALA A 62 1.52 15.40 -11.78
C ALA A 62 1.04 16.42 -10.75
#